data_AF-A0A6G6Z0D6-F1
#
_entry.id   AF-A0A6G6Z0D6-F1
#
_cell.length_a   1.000
_cell.length_b   1.000
_cell.length_c   1.000
_cell.angle_alpha   90.00
_cell.angle_beta   90.00
_cell.angle_gamma   90.00
#
_symmetry.space_group_name_H-M   'P 1'
#
loop_
_entity.id
_entity.type
_entity.pdbx_description
1 polymer ?
#
loop_
_entity_poly.entity_id
_entity_poly.type
_entity_poly.pdbx_seq_one_letter_code
_entity_poly.pdbx_strand_id
1 'polypeptide(L)'
;MPILSKPKHEIVANALASGKSQAEAYRAAGYVYKPANASRLCRRPSIEARVREIVEERAHSEAKAREIGVQRAALTEEWIILRLKHVIDLSIRGLPVYDRDGDATGIFKPNLDAAISGLKLAAKIAGLLVHRHEIDQSGAFARMTDAELNRALFEQFKALGLSDRAMVEIRASVFAERSPASWSAAIQVGA
;
A
#
# COMPACT_ATOMS: atom_id res chain seq x y z
N MET A 1 4.45 21.51 27.00
CA MET A 1 4.38 22.57 28.02
C MET A 1 3.50 23.71 27.49
N PRO A 2 2.84 24.47 28.37
CA PRO A 2 2.07 25.63 27.95
C PRO A 2 2.98 26.67 27.27
N ILE A 3 2.41 27.37 26.28
CA ILE A 3 3.03 28.52 25.60
C ILE A 3 3.65 29.50 26.61
N LEU A 4 4.78 30.11 26.24
CA LEU A 4 5.42 31.07 27.14
C LEU A 4 4.50 32.28 27.36
N SER A 5 4.44 32.75 28.61
CA SER A 5 3.53 33.84 29.00
C SER A 5 3.76 35.16 28.26
N LYS A 6 4.97 35.37 27.73
CA LYS A 6 5.33 36.56 26.96
C LYS A 6 5.32 36.24 25.46
N PRO A 7 4.44 36.87 24.66
CA PRO A 7 4.38 36.61 23.22
C PRO A 7 5.72 36.83 22.49
N LYS A 8 6.46 37.87 22.87
CA LYS A 8 7.80 38.12 22.30
C LYS A 8 8.79 36.99 22.56
N HIS A 9 8.70 36.32 23.70
CA HIS A 9 9.55 35.17 24.02
C HIS A 9 9.19 33.95 23.17
N GLU A 10 7.89 33.75 22.91
CA GLU A 10 7.41 32.69 22.03
C GLU A 10 7.89 32.91 20.59
N ILE A 11 7.91 34.16 20.10
CA ILE A 11 8.48 34.50 18.78
C ILE A 11 9.98 34.18 18.73
N VAL A 12 10.74 34.52 19.78
CA VAL A 12 12.17 34.15 19.87
C VAL A 12 12.35 32.64 19.83
N ALA A 13 11.58 31.89 20.62
CA ALA A 13 11.67 30.43 20.66
C ALA A 13 11.34 29.79 19.30
N ASN A 14 10.27 30.24 18.64
CA ASN A 14 9.91 29.78 17.30
C ASN A 14 10.97 30.12 16.24
N ALA A 15 11.57 31.30 16.32
CA ALA A 15 12.63 31.71 15.41
C ALA A 15 13.90 30.86 15.59
N LEU A 16 14.32 30.60 16.83
CA LEU A 16 15.45 29.72 17.15
C LEU A 16 15.19 28.28 16.71
N ALA A 17 13.99 27.74 16.99
CA ALA A 17 13.58 26.41 16.56
C ALA A 17 13.52 26.26 15.02
N SER A 18 13.44 27.38 14.30
CA SER A 18 13.49 27.41 12.83
C SER A 18 14.92 27.62 12.30
N GLY A 19 15.94 27.54 13.16
CA GLY A 19 17.36 27.62 12.79
C GLY A 19 17.94 29.03 12.68
N LYS A 20 17.19 30.08 13.06
CA LYS A 20 17.70 31.46 13.03
C LYS A 20 18.75 31.69 14.10
N SER A 21 19.70 32.59 13.83
CA SER A 21 20.69 33.02 14.82
C SER A 21 20.01 33.77 15.98
N GLN A 22 20.70 33.85 17.13
CA GLN A 22 20.20 34.61 18.29
C GLN A 22 19.91 36.07 17.95
N ALA A 23 20.70 36.69 17.07
CA ALA A 23 20.50 38.06 16.63
C ALA A 23 19.20 38.22 15.82
N GLU A 24 18.96 37.32 14.88
CA GLU A 24 17.77 37.33 14.03
C GLU A 24 16.51 36.99 14.82
N ALA A 25 16.55 35.99 15.70
CA ALA A 25 15.44 35.64 16.57
C ALA A 25 15.04 36.80 17.48
N TYR A 26 16.03 37.49 18.05
CA TYR A 26 15.81 38.65 18.90
C TYR A 26 15.19 39.83 18.13
N ARG A 27 15.67 40.12 16.92
CA ARG A 27 15.08 41.15 16.04
C ARG A 27 13.68 40.76 15.55
N ALA A 28 13.44 39.49 15.25
CA ALA A 28 12.13 38.99 14.80
C ALA A 28 11.03 39.19 15.86
N ALA A 29 11.38 39.16 17.15
CA ALA A 29 10.48 39.49 18.24
C ALA A 29 10.29 41.01 18.46
N GLY A 30 10.88 41.84 17.61
CA GLY A 30 10.79 43.31 17.66
C GLY A 30 11.60 43.94 18.78
N TYR A 31 12.75 43.36 19.15
CA TYR A 31 13.71 43.99 20.05
C TYR A 31 14.81 44.73 19.30
N VAL A 32 15.24 45.88 19.86
CA VAL A 32 16.45 46.56 19.40
C VAL A 32 17.65 45.70 19.75
N TYR A 33 18.41 45.31 18.74
CA TYR A 33 19.51 44.35 18.91
C TYR A 33 20.62 44.91 19.81
N LYS A 34 20.88 44.19 20.91
CA LYS A 34 22.05 44.37 21.77
C LYS A 34 22.64 42.98 22.05
N PRO A 35 23.90 42.69 21.69
CA PRO A 35 24.46 41.32 21.74
C PRO A 35 24.31 40.64 23.10
N ALA A 36 24.64 41.33 24.19
CA ALA A 36 24.54 40.80 25.55
C ALA A 36 23.09 40.43 25.94
N ASN A 37 22.12 41.27 25.55
CA ASN A 37 20.71 41.03 25.86
C ASN A 37 20.12 39.89 25.03
N ALA A 38 20.49 39.81 23.75
CA ALA A 38 20.07 38.74 22.87
C ALA A 38 20.57 37.39 23.39
N SER A 39 21.87 37.30 23.75
CA SER A 39 22.46 36.09 24.31
C SER A 39 21.79 35.67 25.62
N ARG A 40 21.60 36.60 26.57
CA ARG A 40 20.94 36.32 27.86
C ARG A 40 19.49 35.87 27.69
N LEU A 41 18.73 36.46 26.76
CA LEU A 41 17.35 36.04 26.51
C LEU A 41 17.30 34.67 25.85
N CYS A 42 18.10 34.43 24.82
CA CYS A 42 18.09 33.18 24.05
C CYS A 42 18.55 31.97 24.89
N ARG A 43 19.48 32.18 25.84
CA ARG A 43 19.98 31.14 26.78
C ARG A 43 19.16 30.99 28.05
N ARG A 44 18.02 31.68 28.14
CA ARG A 44 17.18 31.59 29.33
C ARG A 44 16.55 30.18 29.38
N PRO A 45 16.57 29.46 30.52
CA PRO A 45 16.13 28.06 30.57
C PRO A 45 14.72 27.81 30.03
N SER A 46 13.80 28.76 30.24
CA SER A 46 12.43 28.68 29.72
C SER A 46 12.36 28.78 28.19
N ILE A 47 13.26 29.54 27.56
CA ILE A 47 13.34 29.64 26.10
C ILE A 47 13.97 28.37 25.53
N GLU A 48 15.08 27.92 26.11
CA GLU A 48 15.77 26.70 25.65
C GLU A 48 14.88 25.45 25.76
N ALA A 49 14.16 25.30 26.88
CA ALA A 49 13.18 24.22 27.04
C ALA A 49 12.08 24.30 25.98
N ARG A 50 11.56 25.50 25.70
CA ARG A 50 10.53 25.70 24.68
C ARG A 50 11.04 25.44 23.27
N VAL A 51 12.26 25.84 22.94
CA VAL A 51 12.89 25.56 21.63
C VAL A 51 13.01 24.05 21.43
N ARG A 52 13.49 23.32 22.45
CA ARG A 52 13.61 21.87 22.40
C ARG A 52 12.27 21.20 22.13
N GLU A 53 11.24 21.61 22.85
CA GLU A 53 9.88 21.10 22.65
C GLU A 53 9.37 21.35 21.23
N ILE A 54 9.52 22.58 20.70
CA ILE A 54 9.07 22.91 19.34
C ILE A 54 9.82 22.05 18.31
N VAL A 55 11.12 21.82 18.50
CA VAL A 55 11.92 20.97 17.61
C VAL A 55 11.46 19.51 17.68
N GLU A 56 11.21 18.98 18.87
CA GLU A 56 10.71 17.61 19.07
C GLU A 56 9.30 17.42 18.48
N GLU A 57 8.39 18.38 18.69
CA GLU A 57 7.03 18.36 18.14
C GLU A 57 7.03 18.41 16.61
N ARG A 58 7.89 19.27 16.03
CA ARG A 58 8.08 19.34 14.57
C ARG A 58 8.64 18.04 14.03
N ALA A 59 9.69 17.49 14.65
CA ALA A 59 10.29 16.22 14.22
C ALA A 59 9.27 15.06 14.27
N HIS A 60 8.46 14.98 15.33
CA HIS A 60 7.40 13.98 15.45
C HIS A 60 6.32 14.15 14.38
N SER A 61 5.89 15.40 14.13
CA SER A 61 4.91 15.71 13.11
C SER A 61 5.41 15.40 11.69
N GLU A 62 6.68 15.71 11.40
CA GLU A 62 7.34 15.39 10.14
C GLU A 62 7.48 13.88 9.93
N ALA A 63 7.85 13.11 10.97
CA ALA A 63 7.93 11.66 10.90
C ALA A 63 6.57 11.04 10.54
N LYS A 64 5.49 11.49 11.19
CA LYS A 64 4.12 11.05 10.89
C LYS A 64 3.69 11.45 9.49
N ALA A 65 3.99 12.67 9.06
CA ALA A 65 3.67 13.13 7.70
C ALA A 65 4.43 12.32 6.64
N ARG A 66 5.69 11.96 6.91
CA ARG A 66 6.51 11.11 6.05
C ARG A 66 5.94 9.70 5.94
N GLU A 67 5.53 9.10 7.06
CA GLU A 67 4.88 7.79 7.07
C GLU A 67 3.61 7.79 6.22
N ILE A 68 2.72 8.79 6.41
CA ILE A 68 1.52 8.96 5.59
C ILE A 68 1.88 9.20 4.12
N GLY A 69 2.93 9.96 3.84
CA GLY A 69 3.43 10.21 2.49
C GLY A 69 3.92 8.93 1.81
N VAL A 70 4.63 8.06 2.54
CA VAL A 70 5.05 6.74 2.05
C VAL A 70 3.84 5.85 1.78
N GLN A 71 2.87 5.80 2.69
CA GLN A 71 1.64 5.01 2.52
C GLN A 71 0.79 5.49 1.34
N ARG A 72 0.68 6.81 1.12
CA ARG A 72 -0.05 7.39 -0.02
C ARG A 72 0.69 7.29 -1.35
N ALA A 73 2.02 7.26 -1.30
CA ALA A 73 2.85 7.01 -2.48
C ALA A 73 2.91 5.52 -2.84
N ALA A 74 2.69 4.64 -1.87
CA ALA A 74 2.60 3.21 -2.10
C ALA A 74 1.36 2.90 -2.96
N LEU A 75 1.57 2.07 -3.98
CA LEU A 75 0.51 1.46 -4.78
C LEU A 75 -0.23 0.45 -3.90
N THR A 76 -1.25 0.89 -3.15
CA THR A 76 -2.11 -0.03 -2.40
C THR A 76 -3.07 -0.75 -3.34
N GLU A 77 -3.53 -1.93 -2.94
CA GLU A 77 -4.52 -2.70 -3.70
C GLU A 77 -5.80 -1.88 -3.90
N GLU A 78 -6.26 -1.15 -2.88
CA GLU A 78 -7.43 -0.28 -2.96
C GLU A 78 -7.24 0.83 -3.99
N TRP A 79 -6.05 1.45 -4.03
CA TRP A 79 -5.74 2.47 -5.02
C TRP A 79 -5.78 1.90 -6.44
N ILE A 80 -5.19 0.73 -6.64
CA ILE A 80 -5.17 0.03 -7.94
C ILE A 80 -6.61 -0.28 -8.39
N ILE A 81 -7.44 -0.84 -7.51
CA ILE A 81 -8.83 -1.18 -7.82
C ILE A 81 -9.65 0.09 -8.13
N LEU A 82 -9.53 1.14 -7.32
CA LEU A 82 -10.24 2.40 -7.55
C LEU A 82 -9.83 3.02 -8.88
N ARG A 83 -8.53 3.03 -9.18
CA ARG A 83 -7.99 3.59 -10.42
C ARG A 83 -8.42 2.77 -11.63
N LEU A 84 -8.42 1.44 -11.54
CA LEU A 84 -8.91 0.56 -12.60
C LEU A 84 -10.38 0.81 -12.91
N LYS A 85 -11.26 0.90 -11.89
CA LYS A 85 -12.67 1.23 -12.09
C LYS A 85 -12.85 2.53 -12.87
N HIS A 86 -12.13 3.58 -12.45
CA HIS A 86 -12.18 4.87 -13.12
C HIS A 86 -11.72 4.81 -14.59
N VAL A 87 -10.63 4.10 -14.88
CA VAL A 87 -10.12 3.95 -16.25
C VAL A 87 -11.08 3.13 -17.11
N ILE A 88 -11.69 2.08 -16.56
CA ILE A 88 -12.72 1.29 -17.24
C ILE A 88 -13.92 2.18 -17.60
N ASP A 89 -14.43 2.97 -16.65
CA ASP A 89 -15.55 3.87 -16.88
C ASP A 89 -15.24 4.90 -17.98
N LEU A 90 -14.05 5.51 -17.95
CA LEU A 90 -13.60 6.45 -18.99
C LEU A 90 -13.48 5.76 -20.35
N SER A 91 -12.98 4.53 -20.38
CA SER A 91 -12.83 3.75 -21.62
C SER A 91 -14.19 3.39 -22.22
N ILE A 92 -15.18 3.09 -21.39
CA ILE A 92 -16.57 2.81 -21.81
C ILE A 92 -17.24 4.10 -22.30
N ARG A 93 -17.09 5.21 -21.58
CA ARG A 93 -17.64 6.52 -21.99
C ARG A 93 -17.04 6.99 -23.32
N GLY A 94 -15.74 6.76 -23.52
CA GLY A 94 -15.03 7.15 -24.73
C GLY A 94 -14.62 8.63 -24.73
N LEU A 95 -13.72 8.95 -25.65
CA LEU A 95 -13.31 10.33 -25.90
C LEU A 95 -14.20 10.97 -26.96
N PRO A 96 -14.49 12.28 -26.87
CA PRO A 96 -15.19 12.99 -27.92
C PRO A 96 -14.37 12.97 -29.21
N VAL A 97 -15.05 12.74 -30.33
CA VAL A 97 -14.46 12.85 -31.66
C VAL A 97 -14.60 14.29 -32.13
N TYR A 98 -13.49 14.88 -32.52
CA TYR A 98 -13.45 16.23 -33.09
C TYR A 98 -13.45 16.12 -34.62
N ASP A 99 -14.07 17.08 -35.27
CA ASP A 99 -14.02 17.21 -36.72
C ASP A 99 -12.69 17.84 -37.19
N ARG A 100 -12.62 18.21 -38.47
CA ARG A 100 -11.43 18.81 -39.08
C ARG A 100 -11.14 20.22 -38.56
N ASP A 101 -12.17 20.92 -38.13
CA ASP A 101 -12.11 22.31 -37.68
C ASP A 101 -11.87 22.38 -36.15
N GLY A 102 -11.93 21.24 -35.47
CA GLY A 102 -11.65 21.08 -34.05
C GLY A 102 -12.91 21.12 -33.18
N ASP A 103 -14.09 21.17 -33.79
CA ASP A 103 -15.36 21.19 -33.08
C ASP A 103 -15.78 19.78 -32.68
N ALA A 104 -16.40 19.66 -31.50
CA ALA A 104 -16.86 18.37 -31.00
C ALA A 104 -18.08 17.90 -31.80
N THR A 105 -17.97 16.72 -32.43
CA THR A 105 -19.02 16.15 -33.28
C THR A 105 -20.25 15.63 -32.52
N GLY A 106 -20.20 15.62 -31.19
CA GLY A 106 -21.19 14.95 -30.33
C GLY A 106 -21.06 13.42 -30.31
N ILE A 107 -20.20 12.84 -31.15
CA ILE A 107 -19.90 11.41 -31.18
C ILE A 107 -18.78 11.13 -30.18
N PHE A 108 -18.99 10.12 -29.33
CA PHE A 108 -17.96 9.60 -28.43
C PHE A 108 -17.48 8.25 -28.96
N LYS A 109 -16.17 8.02 -28.90
CA LYS A 109 -15.54 6.76 -29.31
C LYS A 109 -15.05 5.98 -28.09
N PRO A 110 -15.81 4.96 -27.63
CA PRO A 110 -15.35 4.05 -26.59
C PRO A 110 -14.11 3.26 -27.00
N ASN A 111 -13.29 2.90 -26.00
CA ASN A 111 -12.20 1.94 -26.14
C ASN A 111 -12.53 0.70 -25.32
N LEU A 112 -13.38 -0.16 -25.88
CA LEU A 112 -13.85 -1.37 -25.19
C LEU A 112 -12.73 -2.38 -24.94
N ASP A 113 -11.70 -2.43 -25.78
CA ASP A 113 -10.54 -3.30 -25.58
C ASP A 113 -9.76 -2.92 -24.32
N ALA A 114 -9.57 -1.61 -24.09
CA ALA A 114 -8.97 -1.11 -22.86
C ALA A 114 -9.85 -1.42 -21.65
N ALA A 115 -11.18 -1.25 -21.76
CA ALA A 115 -12.13 -1.58 -20.70
C ALA A 115 -12.09 -3.07 -20.33
N ILE A 116 -12.12 -3.96 -21.34
CA ILE A 116 -12.02 -5.42 -21.18
C ILE A 116 -10.69 -5.81 -20.53
N SER A 117 -9.59 -5.17 -20.93
CA SER A 117 -8.28 -5.42 -20.34
C SER A 117 -8.21 -5.01 -18.87
N GLY A 118 -8.79 -3.85 -18.53
CA GLY A 118 -8.93 -3.40 -17.14
C GLY A 118 -9.78 -4.36 -16.30
N LEU A 119 -10.90 -4.85 -16.85
CA LEU A 119 -11.77 -5.84 -16.19
C LEU A 119 -11.04 -7.17 -15.96
N LYS A 120 -10.27 -7.66 -16.94
CA LYS A 120 -9.45 -8.87 -16.78
C LYS A 120 -8.42 -8.70 -15.66
N LEU A 121 -7.78 -7.53 -15.55
CA LEU A 121 -6.84 -7.28 -14.48
C LEU A 121 -7.54 -7.23 -13.12
N ALA A 122 -8.69 -6.56 -13.01
CA ALA A 122 -9.48 -6.53 -11.79
C ALA A 122 -9.93 -7.94 -11.36
N ALA A 123 -10.37 -8.78 -12.30
CA ALA A 123 -10.76 -10.15 -12.03
C ALA A 123 -9.58 -11.04 -11.62
N LYS A 124 -8.36 -10.78 -12.12
CA LYS A 124 -7.14 -11.45 -11.63
C LYS A 124 -6.79 -11.04 -10.20
N ILE A 125 -6.84 -9.74 -9.89
CA ILE A 125 -6.58 -9.22 -8.53
C ILE A 125 -7.58 -9.83 -7.54
N ALA A 126 -8.87 -9.88 -7.90
CA ALA A 126 -9.92 -10.49 -7.09
C ALA A 126 -9.86 -12.03 -7.02
N GLY A 127 -8.88 -12.69 -7.66
CA GLY A 127 -8.76 -14.15 -7.68
C GLY A 127 -9.84 -14.89 -8.49
N LEU A 128 -10.67 -14.16 -9.26
CA LEU A 128 -11.76 -14.73 -10.06
C LEU A 128 -11.26 -15.39 -11.36
N LEU A 129 -10.09 -14.98 -11.86
CA LEU A 129 -9.42 -15.59 -12.99
C LEU A 129 -8.28 -16.49 -12.53
N VAL A 130 -8.53 -17.80 -12.49
CA VAL A 130 -7.51 -18.81 -12.16
C VAL A 130 -6.86 -19.32 -13.45
N HIS A 131 -5.54 -19.20 -13.55
CA HIS A 131 -4.77 -19.83 -14.63
C HIS A 131 -4.21 -21.17 -14.13
N ARG A 132 -4.76 -22.28 -14.64
CA ARG A 132 -4.25 -23.62 -14.34
C ARG A 132 -3.25 -24.01 -15.43
N HIS A 133 -2.07 -24.47 -15.05
CA HIS A 133 -1.06 -25.00 -15.96
C HIS A 133 -0.60 -26.37 -15.43
N GLU A 134 -0.53 -27.37 -16.30
CA GLU A 134 0.02 -28.68 -15.93
C GLU A 134 1.54 -28.56 -15.81
N ILE A 135 2.12 -28.98 -14.68
CA ILE A 135 3.57 -29.01 -14.49
C ILE A 135 4.06 -30.42 -14.86
N ASP A 136 3.94 -30.80 -16.12
CA ASP A 136 4.66 -31.90 -16.77
C ASP A 136 4.32 -31.93 -18.27
N GLN A 137 4.78 -32.94 -19.00
CA GLN A 137 4.27 -33.29 -20.32
C GLN A 137 2.74 -33.48 -20.26
N SER A 138 2.04 -32.87 -21.21
CA SER A 138 0.57 -32.95 -21.34
C SER A 138 0.09 -34.39 -21.22
N GLY A 139 -0.77 -34.66 -20.24
CA GLY A 139 -1.34 -35.99 -20.01
C GLY A 139 -0.42 -37.00 -19.30
N ALA A 140 0.73 -36.58 -18.77
CA ALA A 140 1.57 -37.43 -17.92
C ALA A 140 0.79 -37.96 -16.70
N PHE A 141 -0.02 -37.10 -16.08
CA PHE A 141 -0.88 -37.47 -14.95
C PHE A 141 -2.13 -38.25 -15.35
N ALA A 142 -2.62 -38.10 -16.59
CA ALA A 142 -3.81 -38.79 -17.08
C ALA A 142 -3.60 -40.30 -17.26
N ARG A 143 -2.35 -40.74 -17.33
CA ARG A 143 -1.96 -42.15 -17.44
C ARG A 143 -1.60 -42.77 -16.09
N MET A 144 -1.58 -41.99 -15.02
CA MET A 144 -1.29 -42.47 -13.68
C MET A 144 -2.57 -42.91 -12.99
N THR A 145 -2.51 -44.04 -12.33
CA THR A 145 -3.51 -44.44 -11.34
C THR A 145 -3.49 -43.51 -10.13
N ASP A 146 -4.56 -43.49 -9.34
CA ASP A 146 -4.62 -42.69 -8.11
C ASP A 146 -3.45 -43.01 -7.14
N ALA A 147 -3.01 -44.26 -7.09
CA ALA A 147 -1.87 -44.68 -6.27
C ALA A 147 -0.54 -44.10 -6.80
N GLU A 148 -0.34 -44.12 -8.11
CA GLU A 148 0.85 -43.55 -8.77
C GLU A 148 0.87 -42.02 -8.67
N LEU A 149 -0.29 -41.37 -8.82
CA LEU A 149 -0.43 -39.93 -8.66
C LEU A 149 -0.12 -39.49 -7.22
N ASN A 150 -0.65 -40.21 -6.23
CA ASN A 150 -0.32 -39.96 -4.82
C ASN A 150 1.18 -40.13 -4.59
N ARG A 151 1.80 -41.19 -5.11
CA ARG A 151 3.25 -41.41 -4.97
C ARG A 151 4.07 -40.29 -5.60
N ALA A 152 3.73 -39.87 -6.82
CA ALA A 152 4.41 -38.76 -7.50
C ALA A 152 4.29 -37.45 -6.71
N LEU A 153 3.12 -37.20 -6.12
CA LEU A 153 2.90 -36.08 -5.21
C LEU A 153 3.85 -36.18 -4.00
N PHE A 154 3.90 -37.34 -3.32
CA PHE A 154 4.79 -37.55 -2.16
C PHE A 154 6.27 -37.27 -2.50
N GLU A 155 6.75 -37.74 -3.64
CA GLU A 155 8.13 -37.51 -4.10
C GLU A 155 8.42 -36.02 -4.32
N GLN A 156 7.49 -35.28 -4.94
CA GLN A 156 7.67 -33.84 -5.16
C GLN A 156 7.64 -33.03 -3.85
N PHE A 157 6.74 -33.37 -2.93
CA PHE A 157 6.70 -32.72 -1.61
C PHE A 157 8.01 -32.94 -0.83
N LYS A 158 8.58 -34.15 -0.89
CA LYS A 158 9.89 -34.46 -0.29
C LYS A 158 11.03 -33.73 -0.98
N ALA A 159 11.03 -33.64 -2.31
CA ALA A 159 12.03 -32.89 -3.07
C ALA A 159 12.03 -31.38 -2.72
N LEU A 160 10.87 -30.84 -2.32
CA LEU A 160 10.71 -29.48 -1.81
C LEU A 160 11.05 -29.33 -0.32
N GLY A 161 11.47 -30.41 0.36
CA GLY A 161 11.84 -30.41 1.78
C GLY A 161 10.66 -30.36 2.75
N LEU A 162 9.44 -30.65 2.29
CA LEU A 162 8.25 -30.66 3.13
C LEU A 162 8.15 -31.99 3.89
N SER A 163 7.77 -31.89 5.17
CA SER A 163 7.56 -33.08 6.00
C SER A 163 6.25 -33.79 5.65
N ASP A 164 6.17 -35.09 5.93
CA ASP A 164 4.95 -35.88 5.72
C ASP A 164 3.75 -35.28 6.46
N ARG A 165 3.99 -34.66 7.64
CA ARG A 165 2.97 -33.94 8.40
C ARG A 165 2.45 -32.71 7.66
N ALA A 166 3.35 -31.87 7.12
CA ALA A 166 2.97 -30.68 6.37
C ALA A 166 2.12 -31.04 5.13
N MET A 167 2.42 -32.18 4.49
CA MET A 167 1.64 -32.67 3.37
C MET A 167 0.21 -33.07 3.76
N VAL A 168 0.04 -33.77 4.89
CA VAL A 168 -1.29 -34.15 5.39
C VAL A 168 -2.12 -32.90 5.71
N GLU A 169 -1.50 -31.88 6.30
CA GLU A 169 -2.15 -30.59 6.62
C GLU A 169 -2.52 -29.80 5.34
N ILE A 170 -1.64 -29.78 4.33
CA ILE A 170 -1.91 -29.15 3.01
C ILE A 170 -3.02 -29.91 2.28
N ARG A 171 -3.01 -31.25 2.31
CA ARG A 171 -4.06 -32.07 1.70
C ARG A 171 -5.40 -31.81 2.40
N ALA A 172 -5.43 -31.79 3.72
CA ALA A 172 -6.64 -31.50 4.48
C ALA A 172 -7.21 -30.11 4.14
N SER A 173 -6.37 -29.07 4.03
CA SER A 173 -6.82 -27.72 3.70
C SER A 173 -7.31 -27.56 2.25
N VAL A 174 -6.59 -28.09 1.27
CA VAL A 174 -6.97 -28.02 -0.16
C VAL A 174 -8.27 -28.77 -0.45
N PHE A 175 -8.53 -29.88 0.24
CA PHE A 175 -9.74 -30.70 0.04
C PHE A 175 -10.90 -30.34 0.99
N ALA A 176 -10.66 -29.64 2.10
CA ALA A 176 -11.72 -29.14 2.99
C ALA A 176 -12.53 -27.99 2.39
N GLU A 177 -11.96 -27.22 1.45
CA GLU A 177 -12.66 -26.10 0.79
C GLU A 177 -13.63 -26.52 -0.33
N ARG A 178 -13.69 -27.82 -0.68
CA ARG A 178 -14.66 -28.35 -1.65
C ARG A 178 -15.77 -29.11 -0.94
N SER A 179 -16.98 -28.54 -1.01
CA SER A 179 -18.24 -29.01 -0.42
C SER A 179 -18.37 -30.55 -0.26
N PRO A 180 -18.83 -31.08 0.90
CA PRO A 180 -18.84 -32.52 1.23
C PRO A 180 -19.72 -33.45 0.36
N ALA A 181 -20.48 -32.92 -0.60
CA ALA A 181 -21.60 -33.65 -1.21
C ALA A 181 -21.21 -34.76 -2.22
N SER A 182 -19.94 -34.88 -2.63
CA SER A 182 -19.56 -35.78 -3.74
C SER A 182 -18.78 -37.04 -3.36
N TRP A 183 -18.50 -37.30 -2.08
CA TRP A 183 -17.59 -38.41 -1.69
C TRP A 183 -18.21 -39.52 -0.81
N SER A 184 -19.49 -39.44 -0.42
CA SER A 184 -20.14 -40.53 0.32
C SER A 184 -20.32 -41.84 -0.48
N ALA A 185 -20.03 -41.86 -1.79
CA ALA A 185 -20.16 -43.07 -2.61
C ALA A 185 -18.87 -43.92 -2.69
N ALA A 186 -17.70 -43.42 -2.27
CA ALA A 186 -16.42 -44.08 -2.55
C ALA A 186 -15.83 -44.90 -1.39
N ILE A 187 -16.44 -44.90 -0.20
CA ILE A 187 -15.93 -45.63 0.98
C ILE A 187 -16.76 -46.90 1.29
N GLN A 188 -17.70 -47.29 0.44
CA GLN A 188 -18.58 -48.45 0.68
C GLN A 188 -18.48 -49.59 -0.34
N VAL A 189 -17.31 -49.84 -0.92
CA VAL A 189 -17.03 -51.12 -1.59
C VAL A 189 -15.71 -51.67 -1.05
N GLY A 190 -15.84 -52.52 -0.04
CA GLY A 190 -14.73 -53.14 0.69
C GLY A 190 -15.24 -54.01 1.83
N ALA A 191 -16.20 -54.89 1.55
CA ALA A 191 -16.55 -56.07 2.32
C ALA A 191 -16.79 -57.23 1.34
#